data_AF-A0A5D0R717-F1
#
_entry.id   AF-A0A5D0R717-F1
#
_cell.length_a   1.000
_cell.length_b   1.000
_cell.length_c   1.000
_cell.angle_alpha   90.00
_cell.angle_beta   90.00
_cell.angle_gamma   90.00
#
_symmetry.space_group_name_H-M   'P 1'
#
loop_
_entity.id
_entity.type
_entity.pdbx_description
1 polymer ?
#
loop_
_entity_poly.entity_id
_entity_poly.type
_entity_poly.pdbx_seq_one_letter_code
_entity_poly.pdbx_strand_id
1 'polypeptide(L)'
;MPSNQNPKYTSSLNPKYNSSINPKYNSQINPKYSSNINPKYSSAVNPTYSSSINPKYTSSLNPKFNSKINPKYNARLNPQFGSWNGKHLFNESADVIGMLVYASEDVYLFYNMDSEWMGYFVRAKSNYNLFNLDGEWTGKFLCSDGENGHNLFDDNANWTGNYAK
;
A
#
# COMPACT_ATOMS: atom_id res chain seq x y z
N MET A 1 5.77 17.95 -3.77
CA MET A 1 6.63 16.86 -4.26
C MET A 1 7.58 17.41 -5.32
N PRO A 2 8.90 17.20 -5.19
CA PRO A 2 9.89 17.54 -6.22
C PRO A 2 9.61 16.84 -7.57
N SER A 3 10.02 17.46 -8.68
CA SER A 3 9.75 16.94 -10.04
C SER A 3 10.35 15.55 -10.29
N ASN A 4 11.54 15.27 -9.76
CA ASN A 4 12.23 13.97 -9.86
C ASN A 4 11.57 12.85 -9.03
N GLN A 5 10.62 13.19 -8.17
CA GLN A 5 9.79 12.23 -7.42
C GLN A 5 8.38 12.11 -8.00
N ASN A 6 8.05 12.90 -9.03
CA ASN A 6 6.74 12.93 -9.64
C ASN A 6 6.70 12.06 -10.92
N PRO A 7 5.89 10.98 -10.95
CA PRO A 7 5.75 10.10 -12.13
C PRO A 7 5.21 10.79 -13.38
N LYS A 8 4.61 11.99 -13.25
CA LYS A 8 4.19 12.80 -14.40
C LYS A 8 5.37 13.35 -15.21
N TYR A 9 6.50 13.57 -14.55
CA TYR A 9 7.71 14.16 -15.16
C TYR A 9 8.92 13.21 -15.15
N THR A 10 8.80 12.05 -14.50
CA THR A 10 9.89 11.08 -14.36
C THR A 10 9.43 9.72 -14.87
N SER A 11 9.83 9.37 -16.09
CA SER A 11 9.38 8.15 -16.78
C SER A 11 9.72 6.85 -16.04
N SER A 12 10.87 6.79 -15.36
CA SER A 12 11.28 5.62 -14.57
C SER A 12 10.36 5.33 -13.39
N LEU A 13 9.60 6.32 -12.90
CA LEU A 13 8.64 6.17 -11.82
C LEU A 13 7.21 5.85 -12.30
N ASN A 14 6.96 5.94 -13.60
CA ASN A 14 5.62 5.80 -14.17
C ASN A 14 5.45 4.44 -14.87
N PRO A 15 4.57 3.54 -14.38
CA PRO A 15 4.33 2.24 -15.00
C PRO A 15 3.90 2.34 -16.46
N LYS A 16 3.27 3.43 -16.89
CA LYS A 16 2.92 3.63 -18.31
C LYS A 16 4.16 3.65 -19.22
N TYR A 17 5.29 4.15 -18.73
CA TYR A 17 6.51 4.37 -19.52
C TYR A 17 7.68 3.46 -19.12
N ASN A 18 7.62 2.84 -17.95
CA ASN A 18 8.63 1.89 -17.47
C ASN A 18 8.03 0.48 -17.38
N SER A 19 8.39 -0.40 -18.33
CA SER A 19 7.90 -1.77 -18.41
C SER A 19 8.35 -2.65 -17.24
N SER A 20 9.52 -2.37 -16.64
CA SER A 20 10.03 -3.13 -15.50
C SER A 20 9.14 -3.02 -14.26
N ILE A 21 8.50 -1.87 -14.06
CA ILE A 21 7.58 -1.64 -12.92
C ILE A 21 6.10 -1.80 -13.30
N ASN A 22 5.79 -2.09 -14.57
CA ASN A 22 4.43 -2.25 -15.04
C ASN A 22 4.01 -3.74 -14.96
N PRO A 23 3.01 -4.09 -14.13
CA PRO A 23 2.62 -5.48 -13.95
C PRO A 23 1.91 -6.08 -15.17
N LYS A 24 1.44 -5.27 -16.13
CA LYS A 24 0.93 -5.78 -17.42
C LYS A 24 2.06 -6.32 -18.30
N TYR A 25 3.29 -5.83 -18.13
CA TYR A 25 4.44 -6.20 -18.96
C TYR A 25 5.50 -7.03 -18.21
N ASN A 26 5.59 -6.93 -16.88
CA ASN A 26 6.49 -7.71 -16.06
C ASN A 26 5.70 -8.72 -15.20
N SER A 27 5.79 -10.00 -15.55
CA SER A 27 5.09 -11.09 -14.86
C SER A 27 5.63 -11.37 -13.46
N GLN A 28 6.90 -11.04 -13.17
CA GLN A 28 7.52 -11.32 -11.86
C GLN A 28 6.88 -10.51 -10.73
N ILE A 29 6.41 -9.29 -11.05
CA ILE A 29 5.77 -8.37 -10.09
C ILE A 29 4.24 -8.46 -10.14
N ASN A 30 3.69 -9.33 -10.99
CA ASN A 30 2.24 -9.48 -11.16
C ASN A 30 1.72 -10.71 -10.36
N PRO A 31 0.92 -10.52 -9.30
CA PRO A 31 0.39 -11.60 -8.48
C PRO A 31 -0.55 -12.55 -9.23
N LYS A 32 -1.02 -12.22 -10.43
CA LYS A 32 -1.76 -13.15 -11.28
C LYS A 32 -0.91 -14.34 -11.75
N TYR A 33 0.40 -14.15 -11.88
CA TYR A 33 1.34 -15.16 -12.35
C TYR A 33 2.27 -15.69 -11.24
N SER A 34 2.19 -15.12 -10.03
CA SER A 34 3.04 -15.46 -8.88
C SER A 34 2.18 -15.79 -7.67
N SER A 35 1.89 -17.08 -7.48
CA SER A 35 0.95 -17.57 -6.44
C SER A 35 1.41 -17.29 -5.00
N ASN A 36 2.72 -17.24 -4.77
CA ASN A 36 3.32 -16.96 -3.46
C ASN A 36 2.98 -15.56 -2.92
N ILE A 37 2.75 -14.60 -3.82
CA ILE A 37 2.38 -13.21 -3.53
C ILE A 37 0.89 -12.92 -3.79
N ASN A 38 0.08 -13.93 -4.08
CA ASN A 38 -1.36 -13.76 -4.30
C ASN A 38 -2.15 -14.19 -3.05
N PRO A 39 -2.85 -13.27 -2.35
CA PRO A 39 -3.65 -13.63 -1.17
C PRO A 39 -4.70 -14.70 -1.43
N LYS A 40 -5.23 -14.83 -2.65
CA LYS A 40 -6.19 -15.89 -2.98
C LYS A 40 -5.58 -17.29 -2.92
N TYR A 41 -4.28 -17.42 -3.21
CA TYR A 41 -3.61 -18.72 -3.36
C TYR A 41 -2.58 -19.03 -2.28
N SER A 42 -2.15 -18.03 -1.49
CA SER A 42 -1.12 -18.18 -0.46
C SER A 42 -1.67 -17.75 0.91
N SER A 43 -1.93 -18.73 1.77
CA SER A 43 -2.43 -18.50 3.14
C SER A 43 -1.50 -17.62 3.97
N ALA A 44 -0.19 -17.72 3.73
CA ALA A 44 0.81 -16.94 4.45
C ALA A 44 0.74 -15.42 4.19
N VAL A 45 0.12 -15.00 3.08
CA VAL A 45 -0.12 -13.58 2.76
C VAL A 45 -1.59 -13.20 2.75
N ASN A 46 -2.48 -14.15 3.05
CA ASN A 46 -3.91 -13.93 3.17
C ASN A 46 -4.29 -13.58 4.62
N PRO A 47 -4.83 -12.38 4.89
CA PRO A 47 -5.17 -11.98 6.24
C PRO A 47 -6.40 -12.68 6.84
N THR A 48 -7.22 -13.35 6.04
CA THR A 48 -8.32 -14.16 6.59
C THR A 48 -7.83 -15.48 7.16
N TYR A 49 -6.71 -16.02 6.65
CA TYR A 49 -6.16 -17.31 7.05
C TYR A 49 -4.94 -17.21 7.97
N SER A 50 -4.24 -16.07 7.96
CA SER A 50 -3.05 -15.85 8.78
C SER A 50 -3.32 -14.79 9.85
N SER A 51 -3.46 -15.24 11.10
CA SER A 51 -3.72 -14.38 12.26
C SER A 51 -2.59 -13.39 12.53
N SER A 52 -1.35 -13.76 12.25
CA SER A 52 -0.17 -12.91 12.51
C SER A 52 -0.20 -11.60 11.72
N ILE A 53 -0.80 -11.59 10.53
CA ILE A 53 -0.93 -10.40 9.67
C ILE A 53 -2.34 -9.78 9.73
N ASN A 54 -3.21 -10.29 10.60
CA ASN A 54 -4.57 -9.78 10.75
C ASN A 54 -4.65 -8.82 11.95
N PRO A 55 -4.94 -7.53 11.76
CA PRO A 55 -4.97 -6.55 12.83
C PRO A 55 -6.11 -6.77 13.84
N LYS A 56 -7.12 -7.60 13.54
CA LYS A 56 -8.11 -8.00 14.57
C LYS A 56 -7.51 -8.92 15.63
N TYR A 57 -6.44 -9.65 15.30
CA TYR A 57 -5.80 -10.61 16.21
C TYR A 57 -4.40 -10.17 16.66
N THR A 58 -3.75 -9.25 15.93
CA THR A 58 -2.41 -8.72 16.26
C THR A 58 -2.50 -7.23 16.60
N SER A 59 -2.50 -6.90 17.90
CA SER A 59 -2.69 -5.53 18.40
C SER A 59 -1.61 -4.54 17.94
N SER A 60 -0.36 -4.99 17.77
CA SER A 60 0.74 -4.14 17.30
C SER A 60 0.52 -3.61 15.88
N LEU A 61 -0.28 -4.30 15.06
CA LEU A 61 -0.61 -3.94 13.68
C LEU A 61 -1.88 -3.08 13.58
N ASN A 62 -2.63 -2.94 14.67
CA ASN A 62 -3.93 -2.27 14.67
C ASN A 62 -3.83 -0.88 15.32
N PRO A 63 -4.02 0.20 14.55
CA PRO A 63 -3.97 1.55 15.10
C PRO A 63 -5.00 1.81 16.21
N LYS A 64 -6.13 1.10 16.26
CA LYS A 64 -7.08 1.24 17.38
C LYS A 64 -6.49 0.77 18.71
N PHE A 65 -5.57 -0.19 18.70
CA PHE A 65 -4.99 -0.79 19.91
C PHE A 65 -3.52 -0.41 20.14
N ASN A 66 -2.85 0.15 19.15
CA ASN A 66 -1.47 0.60 19.25
C ASN A 66 -1.37 2.12 19.01
N SER A 67 -1.22 2.88 20.10
CA SER A 67 -1.13 4.34 20.08
C SER A 67 0.08 4.88 19.31
N LYS A 68 1.17 4.11 19.19
CA LYS A 68 2.38 4.55 18.48
C LYS A 68 2.13 4.73 16.98
N ILE A 69 1.25 3.90 16.41
CA ILE A 69 0.87 3.92 14.98
C ILE A 69 -0.49 4.59 14.74
N ASN A 70 -1.12 5.14 15.78
CA ASN A 70 -2.43 5.78 15.66
C ASN A 70 -2.26 7.29 15.40
N PRO A 71 -2.79 7.82 14.28
CA PRO A 71 -2.60 9.22 13.94
C PRO A 71 -3.36 10.21 14.84
N LYS A 72 -4.33 9.74 15.64
CA LYS A 72 -5.01 10.57 16.66
C LYS A 72 -4.13 10.83 17.88
N TYR A 73 -3.18 9.95 18.16
CA TYR A 73 -2.27 10.06 19.30
C TYR A 73 -0.84 10.43 18.91
N ASN A 74 -0.52 10.37 17.62
CA ASN A 74 0.79 10.70 17.07
C ASN A 74 0.65 11.64 15.86
N ALA A 75 0.76 12.95 16.10
CA ALA A 75 0.56 13.97 15.07
C ALA A 75 1.54 13.86 13.89
N ARG A 76 2.71 13.23 14.06
CA ARG A 76 3.68 13.00 12.97
C ARG A 76 3.16 12.02 11.92
N LEU A 77 2.15 11.23 12.26
CA LEU A 77 1.51 10.27 11.37
C LEU A 77 0.30 10.85 10.64
N ASN A 78 -0.07 12.10 10.94
CA ASN A 78 -1.16 12.80 10.29
C ASN A 78 -0.58 13.81 9.28
N PRO A 79 -0.86 13.65 7.97
CA PRO A 79 -0.30 14.52 6.94
C PRO A 79 -0.76 15.99 7.02
N GLN A 80 -1.81 16.31 7.79
CA GLN A 80 -2.26 17.70 8.00
C GLN A 80 -1.33 18.51 8.91
N PHE A 81 -0.57 17.87 9.82
CA PHE A 81 0.12 18.56 10.91
C PHE A 81 1.65 18.63 10.74
N GLY A 82 2.20 18.25 9.58
CA GLY A 82 3.62 18.42 9.29
C GLY A 82 4.19 17.49 8.22
N SER A 83 5.51 17.39 8.21
CA SER A 83 6.25 16.47 7.33
C SER A 83 6.06 15.03 7.77
N TRP A 84 5.75 14.16 6.82
CA TRP A 84 5.58 12.73 7.02
C TRP A 84 6.53 11.95 6.10
N ASN A 85 6.88 10.73 6.52
CA ASN A 85 7.61 9.78 5.70
C ASN A 85 6.60 8.82 5.06
N GLY A 86 6.76 8.50 3.78
CA GLY A 86 5.83 7.63 3.10
C GLY A 86 5.91 7.71 1.58
N LYS A 87 4.83 7.26 0.95
CA LYS A 87 4.65 7.24 -0.50
C LYS A 87 3.39 7.99 -0.90
N HIS A 88 3.37 8.54 -2.10
CA HIS A 88 2.14 9.03 -2.70
C HIS A 88 1.50 7.91 -3.51
N LEU A 89 0.17 7.82 -3.46
CA LEU A 89 -0.61 6.92 -4.30
C LEU A 89 -1.03 7.69 -5.55
N PHE A 90 -0.77 7.11 -6.72
CA PHE A 90 -1.08 7.67 -8.01
C PHE A 90 -2.08 6.79 -8.75
N ASN A 91 -2.89 7.41 -9.61
CA ASN A 91 -3.68 6.72 -10.62
C ASN A 91 -2.86 6.48 -11.91
N GLU A 92 -3.47 5.81 -12.90
CA GLU A 92 -2.82 5.49 -14.19
C GLU A 92 -2.40 6.76 -14.99
N SER A 93 -3.04 7.90 -14.72
CA SER A 93 -2.70 9.21 -15.28
C SER A 93 -1.55 9.93 -14.56
N ALA A 94 -0.97 9.31 -13.52
CA ALA A 94 0.03 9.89 -12.62
C ALA A 94 -0.48 11.10 -11.81
N ASP A 95 -1.79 11.21 -11.60
CA ASP A 95 -2.34 12.15 -10.65
C ASP A 95 -2.32 11.53 -9.25
N VAL A 96 -1.99 12.35 -8.24
CA VAL A 96 -1.98 11.93 -6.85
C VAL A 96 -3.43 11.74 -6.38
N ILE A 97 -3.72 10.59 -5.79
CA ILE A 97 -5.05 10.22 -5.28
C ILE A 97 -5.03 9.86 -3.80
N GLY A 98 -3.87 9.85 -3.15
CA GLY A 98 -3.74 9.61 -1.72
C GLY A 98 -2.31 9.54 -1.24
N MET A 99 -2.15 9.26 0.04
CA MET A 99 -0.87 9.21 0.74
C MET A 99 -0.79 7.95 1.60
N LEU A 100 0.36 7.27 1.56
CA LEU A 100 0.70 6.14 2.40
C LEU A 100 1.75 6.61 3.39
N VAL A 101 1.34 6.92 4.62
CA VAL A 101 2.23 7.42 5.68
C VAL A 101 2.84 6.24 6.42
N TYR A 102 4.16 6.17 6.47
CA TYR A 102 4.90 5.14 7.20
C TYR A 102 4.68 5.29 8.70
N ALA A 103 4.07 4.29 9.33
CA ALA A 103 3.83 4.27 10.78
C ALA A 103 4.73 3.29 11.52
N SER A 104 5.05 2.15 10.90
CA SER A 104 6.02 1.18 11.38
C SER A 104 6.55 0.35 10.22
N GLU A 105 7.48 -0.57 10.49
CA GLU A 105 8.01 -1.51 9.49
C GLU A 105 6.91 -2.30 8.79
N ASP A 106 5.81 -2.59 9.51
CA ASP A 106 4.72 -3.42 9.01
C ASP A 106 3.47 -2.63 8.65
N VAL A 107 3.42 -1.31 8.89
CA VAL A 107 2.19 -0.53 8.74
C VAL A 107 2.41 0.78 8.00
N TYR A 108 1.66 0.95 6.91
CA TYR A 108 1.38 2.26 6.33
C TYR A 108 -0.05 2.68 6.64
N LEU A 109 -0.25 3.92 7.08
CA LEU A 109 -1.58 4.54 7.14
C LEU A 109 -1.95 5.08 5.77
N PHE A 110 -3.19 4.86 5.35
CA PHE A 110 -3.70 5.31 4.07
C PHE A 110 -4.63 6.52 4.24
N TYR A 111 -4.32 7.59 3.52
CA TYR A 111 -5.08 8.83 3.49
C TYR A 111 -5.54 9.17 2.07
N ASN A 112 -6.69 9.82 1.96
CA ASN A 112 -7.10 10.47 0.71
C ASN A 112 -6.43 11.85 0.55
N MET A 113 -6.79 12.59 -0.50
CA MET A 113 -6.23 13.91 -0.79
C MET A 113 -6.60 15.00 0.22
N ASP A 114 -7.75 14.84 0.89
CA ASP A 114 -8.20 15.74 1.96
C ASP A 114 -7.53 15.41 3.31
N SER A 115 -6.57 14.49 3.31
CA SER A 115 -5.89 13.96 4.50
C SER A 115 -6.85 13.28 5.48
N GLU A 116 -7.97 12.77 5.00
CA GLU A 116 -8.84 11.90 5.78
C GLU A 116 -8.25 10.51 5.86
N TRP A 117 -8.22 9.95 7.06
CA TRP A 117 -7.67 8.62 7.30
C TRP A 117 -8.65 7.56 6.82
N MET A 118 -8.30 6.87 5.73
CA MET A 118 -9.19 5.94 5.03
C MET A 118 -9.00 4.49 5.47
N GLY A 119 -7.84 4.16 6.02
CA GLY A 119 -7.48 2.78 6.34
C GLY A 119 -5.98 2.63 6.60
N TYR A 120 -5.50 1.40 6.54
CA TYR A 120 -4.09 1.11 6.73
C TYR A 120 -3.69 -0.19 6.04
N PHE A 121 -2.47 -0.19 5.52
CA PHE A 121 -1.83 -1.32 4.88
C PHE A 121 -0.99 -2.07 5.91
N VAL A 122 -1.17 -3.39 6.00
CA VAL A 122 -0.38 -4.27 6.88
C VAL A 122 0.49 -5.19 6.04
N ARG A 123 1.78 -5.24 6.36
CA ARG A 123 2.77 -6.04 5.66
C ARG A 123 2.48 -7.54 5.79
N ALA A 124 2.63 -8.24 4.67
CA ALA A 124 2.52 -9.67 4.54
C ALA A 124 3.65 -10.15 3.61
N LYS A 125 4.80 -10.49 4.21
CA LYS A 125 6.05 -10.78 3.50
C LYS A 125 6.50 -9.60 2.61
N SER A 126 6.35 -9.74 1.29
CA SER A 126 6.70 -8.74 0.27
C SER A 126 5.53 -7.84 -0.14
N ASN A 127 4.34 -8.10 0.37
CA ASN A 127 3.10 -7.40 0.02
C ASN A 127 2.56 -6.61 1.20
N TYR A 128 1.55 -5.78 0.95
CA TYR A 128 0.75 -5.19 2.01
C TYR A 128 -0.74 -5.34 1.74
N ASN A 129 -1.51 -5.83 2.71
CA ASN A 129 -2.96 -5.94 2.62
C ASN A 129 -3.63 -4.68 3.13
N LEU A 130 -4.61 -4.14 2.38
CA LEU A 130 -5.35 -2.96 2.80
C LEU A 130 -6.51 -3.33 3.72
N PHE A 131 -6.52 -2.72 4.90
CA PHE A 131 -7.61 -2.80 5.87
C PHE A 131 -8.34 -1.46 6.00
N ASN A 132 -9.65 -1.53 6.21
CA ASN A 132 -10.43 -0.36 6.62
C ASN A 132 -10.13 -0.01 8.09
N LEU A 133 -10.73 1.07 8.58
CA LEU A 133 -10.53 1.53 9.97
C LEU A 133 -11.02 0.51 11.01
N ASP A 134 -11.91 -0.41 10.64
CA ASP A 134 -12.40 -1.49 11.50
C ASP A 134 -11.52 -2.74 11.50
N GLY A 135 -10.40 -2.70 10.77
CA GLY A 135 -9.48 -3.83 10.65
C GLY A 135 -10.03 -4.95 9.78
N GLU A 136 -10.91 -4.63 8.85
CA GLU A 136 -11.45 -5.58 7.88
C GLU A 136 -10.68 -5.46 6.58
N TRP A 137 -10.25 -6.61 6.06
CA TRP A 137 -9.53 -6.64 4.80
C TRP A 137 -10.48 -6.22 3.66
N THR A 138 -10.02 -5.27 2.86
CA THR A 138 -10.82 -4.66 1.79
C THR A 138 -10.80 -5.46 0.48
N GLY A 139 -10.07 -6.56 0.43
CA GLY A 139 -9.76 -7.30 -0.79
C GLY A 139 -8.60 -6.70 -1.60
N LYS A 140 -8.18 -5.45 -1.32
CA LYS A 140 -7.07 -4.81 -2.03
C LYS A 140 -5.73 -5.08 -1.35
N PHE A 141 -4.67 -5.12 -2.15
CA PHE A 141 -3.31 -5.32 -1.67
C PHE A 141 -2.25 -4.70 -2.59
N LEU A 142 -1.12 -4.32 -2.02
CA LEU A 142 0.06 -3.81 -2.71
C LEU A 142 1.05 -4.95 -2.93
N CYS A 143 1.61 -5.02 -4.13
CA CYS A 143 2.80 -5.83 -4.42
C CYS A 143 3.96 -4.91 -4.80
N SER A 144 5.18 -5.27 -4.42
CA SER A 144 6.38 -4.56 -4.87
C SER A 144 6.42 -4.48 -6.40
N ASP A 145 6.85 -3.34 -6.93
CA ASP A 145 7.07 -3.16 -8.37
C ASP A 145 8.49 -3.54 -8.83
N GLY A 146 9.29 -4.15 -7.94
CA GLY A 146 10.69 -4.51 -8.20
C GLY A 146 11.68 -3.37 -7.93
N GLU A 147 11.19 -2.18 -7.64
CA GLU A 147 11.97 -0.99 -7.30
C GLU A 147 11.54 -0.48 -5.91
N ASN A 148 11.77 0.80 -5.62
CA ASN A 148 11.25 1.45 -4.42
C ASN A 148 9.79 1.88 -4.60
N GLY A 149 8.89 0.97 -4.97
CA GLY A 149 7.48 1.27 -5.18
C GLY A 149 6.57 0.04 -5.09
N HIS A 150 5.28 0.28 -5.26
CA HIS A 150 4.28 -0.79 -5.21
C HIS A 150 3.16 -0.57 -6.24
N ASN A 151 2.61 -1.65 -6.77
CA ASN A 151 1.40 -1.66 -7.58
C ASN A 151 0.21 -2.15 -6.74
N LEU A 152 -0.95 -1.51 -6.89
CA LEU A 152 -2.18 -1.86 -6.16
C LEU A 152 -3.05 -2.81 -6.98
N PHE A 153 -3.44 -3.93 -6.37
CA PHE A 153 -4.26 -4.97 -6.96
C PHE A 153 -5.59 -5.13 -6.22
N ASP A 154 -6.59 -5.59 -6.95
CA ASP A 154 -7.85 -6.08 -6.38
C ASP A 154 -7.71 -7.55 -5.90
N ASP A 155 -8.77 -8.08 -5.30
CA ASP A 155 -8.85 -9.44 -4.75
C ASP A 155 -8.72 -10.55 -5.82
N ASN A 156 -8.93 -10.20 -7.07
CA ASN A 156 -8.76 -11.07 -8.23
C ASN A 156 -7.36 -10.94 -8.87
N ALA A 157 -6.44 -10.22 -8.20
CA ALA A 157 -5.09 -9.95 -8.65
C ALA A 157 -5.03 -9.19 -9.99
N ASN A 158 -6.06 -8.40 -10.30
CA ASN A 158 -5.98 -7.44 -11.41
C ASN A 158 -5.35 -6.15 -10.91
N TRP A 159 -4.42 -5.61 -11.69
CA TRP A 159 -3.84 -4.31 -11.39
C TRP A 159 -4.91 -3.23 -11.55
N THR A 160 -5.07 -2.41 -10.51
CA THR A 160 -6.08 -1.35 -10.48
C THR A 160 -5.73 -0.13 -11.32
N GLY A 161 -4.52 -0.09 -11.91
CA GLY A 161 -3.94 1.10 -12.52
C GLY A 161 -3.27 2.03 -11.49
N ASN A 162 -3.49 1.80 -10.20
CA ASN A 162 -2.92 2.61 -9.13
C ASN A 162 -1.57 2.04 -8.67
N TYR A 163 -0.68 2.93 -8.26
CA TYR A 163 0.67 2.59 -7.81
C TYR A 163 1.19 3.61 -6.81
N ALA A 164 2.06 3.17 -5.90
CA ALA A 164 2.63 3.99 -4.85
C ALA A 164 4.12 4.24 -5.08
N LYS A 165 4.55 5.51 -5.02
CA LYS A 165 5.95 5.93 -5.13
C LYS A 165 6.37 6.76 -3.93
#